data_AF-A0A946AYP5-F1
#
_entry.id   AF-A0A946AYP5-F1
#
_cell.length_a   1.000
_cell.length_b   1.000
_cell.length_c   1.000
_cell.angle_alpha   90.00
_cell.angle_beta   90.00
_cell.angle_gamma   90.00
#
_symmetry.space_group_name_H-M   'P 1'
#
loop_
_entity.id
_entity.type
_entity.pdbx_description
1 polymer ?
#
loop_
_entity_poly.entity_id
_entity_poly.type
_entity_poly.pdbx_seq_one_letter_code
_entity_poly.pdbx_strand_id
1 'polypeptide(L)'
;MTQTKYEDQKAGHMSWIQWININLGKAKEFYEEVKTNSREITSQVISKLNKELRFFISRLTTVDFFCGSITLGVMAFASLFLTFGLGLVGYQVFLWIKNGVWSEFATMEVFNFLFENTLIAQWLDKPESWFGLQKITEWLLYNIPVSVVLIIPSIMVLVGVMCVTAVALALRFYQFKSEENI
;
A
#
# COMPACT_ATOMS: atom_id res chain seq x y z
N MET A 1 61.45 -16.08 -51.92
CA MET A 1 59.98 -16.00 -52.09
C MET A 1 59.35 -16.52 -50.81
N THR A 2 58.61 -15.66 -50.12
CA THR A 2 58.06 -15.83 -48.78
C THR A 2 56.84 -16.74 -48.77
N GLN A 3 56.81 -17.75 -47.90
CA GLN A 3 55.56 -18.35 -47.43
C GLN A 3 55.49 -18.28 -45.91
N THR A 4 54.66 -17.36 -45.44
CA THR A 4 54.27 -17.16 -44.06
C THR A 4 53.49 -18.37 -43.58
N LYS A 5 54.14 -19.22 -42.77
CA LYS A 5 53.49 -20.30 -42.04
C LYS A 5 52.75 -19.66 -40.87
N TYR A 6 51.43 -19.50 -41.02
CA TYR A 6 50.57 -19.04 -39.93
C TYR A 6 50.73 -19.99 -38.75
N GLU A 7 51.17 -19.45 -37.62
CA GLU A 7 51.11 -20.14 -36.33
C GLU A 7 49.64 -20.31 -35.98
N ASP A 8 49.15 -21.54 -36.11
CA ASP A 8 47.86 -21.93 -35.59
C ASP A 8 47.94 -21.88 -34.06
N GLN A 9 47.45 -20.77 -33.51
CA GLN A 9 47.20 -20.57 -32.09
C GLN A 9 46.26 -21.69 -31.64
N LYS A 10 46.84 -22.77 -31.11
CA LYS A 10 46.12 -23.91 -30.56
C LYS A 10 45.51 -23.50 -29.22
N ALA A 11 44.51 -22.63 -29.29
CA ALA A 11 43.56 -22.39 -28.22
C ALA A 11 42.98 -23.76 -27.85
N GLY A 12 43.37 -24.27 -26.68
CA GLY A 12 42.87 -25.53 -26.18
C GLY A 12 41.35 -25.48 -26.11
N HIS A 13 40.69 -26.12 -27.08
CA HIS A 13 39.24 -26.21 -27.17
C HIS A 13 38.71 -26.96 -25.95
N MET A 14 38.36 -26.22 -24.90
CA MET A 14 37.55 -26.73 -23.81
C MET A 14 36.24 -27.21 -24.42
N SER A 15 35.88 -28.48 -24.21
CA SER A 15 34.63 -29.01 -24.77
C SER A 15 33.45 -28.24 -24.15
N TRP A 16 32.43 -27.96 -24.95
CA TRP A 16 31.26 -27.18 -24.51
C TRP A 16 30.61 -27.78 -23.25
N ILE A 17 30.60 -29.11 -23.14
CA ILE A 17 30.11 -29.85 -21.97
C ILE A 17 30.96 -29.58 -20.71
N GLN A 18 32.28 -29.46 -20.88
CA GLN A 18 33.19 -29.18 -19.77
C GLN A 18 33.06 -27.73 -19.28
N TRP A 19 32.86 -26.78 -20.20
CA TRP A 19 32.55 -25.38 -19.88
C TRP A 19 31.22 -25.26 -19.12
N ILE A 20 30.19 -25.99 -19.55
CA ILE A 20 28.88 -26.01 -18.88
C ILE A 20 28.98 -26.55 -17.46
N ASN A 21 29.66 -27.68 -17.25
CA ASN A 21 29.78 -28.27 -15.92
C ASN A 21 30.55 -27.36 -14.95
N ILE A 22 31.60 -26.68 -15.42
CA ILE A 22 32.36 -25.72 -14.60
C ILE A 22 31.47 -24.53 -14.23
N ASN A 23 30.71 -23.98 -15.18
CA ASN A 23 29.83 -22.85 -14.91
C ASN A 23 28.63 -23.22 -14.03
N LEU A 24 28.08 -24.43 -14.18
CA LEU A 24 27.04 -24.95 -13.28
C LEU A 24 27.55 -25.10 -11.85
N GLY A 25 28.78 -25.60 -11.68
CA GLY A 25 29.44 -25.68 -10.36
C GLY A 25 29.60 -24.31 -9.72
N LYS A 26 30.16 -23.35 -10.46
CA LYS A 26 30.32 -21.95 -10.02
C LYS A 26 28.99 -21.27 -9.71
N ALA A 27 27.95 -21.53 -10.52
CA ALA A 27 26.62 -20.97 -10.29
C ALA A 27 25.99 -21.53 -9.00
N LYS A 28 26.23 -22.81 -8.69
CA LYS A 28 25.76 -23.43 -7.45
C LYS A 28 26.49 -22.90 -6.22
N GLU A 29 27.81 -22.72 -6.31
CA GLU A 29 28.61 -22.10 -5.24
C GLU A 29 28.17 -20.65 -5.00
N PHE A 30 28.03 -19.86 -6.07
CA PHE A 30 27.54 -18.49 -5.98
C PHE A 30 26.14 -18.41 -5.39
N TYR A 31 25.24 -19.34 -5.76
CA TYR A 31 23.89 -19.40 -5.19
C TYR A 31 23.91 -19.67 -3.68
N GLU A 32 24.69 -20.65 -3.22
CA GLU A 32 24.81 -20.94 -1.78
C GLU A 32 25.49 -19.79 -1.02
N GLU A 33 26.48 -19.12 -1.62
CA GLU A 33 27.12 -17.95 -1.04
C GLU A 33 26.14 -16.76 -0.93
N VAL A 34 25.41 -16.43 -2.00
CA VAL A 34 24.38 -15.37 -2.00
C VAL A 34 23.28 -15.69 -1.00
N LYS A 35 22.83 -16.94 -0.92
CA LYS A 35 21.81 -17.37 0.04
C LYS A 35 22.29 -17.25 1.49
N THR A 36 23.53 -17.66 1.77
CA THR A 36 24.10 -17.58 3.12
C THR A 36 24.33 -16.12 3.52
N ASN A 37 24.94 -15.33 2.65
CA ASN A 37 25.22 -13.92 2.89
C ASN A 37 23.93 -13.09 3.01
N SER A 38 22.93 -13.33 2.16
CA SER A 38 21.63 -12.67 2.27
C SER A 38 20.91 -13.03 3.57
N ARG A 39 20.99 -14.29 4.02
CA ARG A 39 20.44 -14.70 5.31
C ARG A 39 21.14 -14.00 6.47
N GLU A 40 22.47 -13.91 6.45
CA GLU A 40 23.24 -13.20 7.47
C GLU A 40 22.89 -11.71 7.51
N ILE A 41 22.93 -11.03 6.35
CA ILE A 41 22.55 -9.61 6.23
C ILE A 41 21.12 -9.39 6.73
N THR A 42 20.17 -10.23 6.29
CA THR A 42 18.77 -10.14 6.71
C THR A 42 18.64 -10.32 8.22
N SER A 43 19.34 -11.30 8.80
CA SER A 43 19.31 -11.54 10.24
C SER A 43 19.91 -10.38 11.05
N GLN A 44 21.00 -9.79 10.57
CA GLN A 44 21.64 -8.64 11.20
C GLN A 44 20.72 -7.42 11.14
N VAL A 45 20.17 -7.11 9.97
CA VAL A 45 19.23 -5.99 9.77
C VAL A 45 17.99 -6.17 10.64
N ILE A 46 17.38 -7.35 10.65
CA ILE A 46 16.22 -7.66 11.51
C ILE A 46 16.59 -7.52 12.98
N SER A 47 17.75 -8.04 13.41
CA SER A 47 18.16 -7.96 14.82
C SER A 47 18.38 -6.52 15.28
N LYS A 48 18.94 -5.66 14.40
CA LYS A 48 19.16 -4.25 14.67
C LYS A 48 17.83 -3.50 14.72
N LEU A 49 16.97 -3.70 13.71
CA LEU A 49 15.62 -3.16 13.70
C LEU A 49 14.85 -3.55 14.95
N ASN A 50 14.88 -4.83 15.35
CA ASN A 50 14.17 -5.30 16.54
C ASN A 50 14.68 -4.66 17.84
N LYS A 51 16.00 -4.43 17.96
CA LYS A 51 16.57 -3.70 19.11
C LYS A 51 16.10 -2.25 19.13
N GLU A 52 16.15 -1.56 17.99
CA GLU A 52 15.71 -0.16 17.86
C GLU A 52 14.19 -0.04 18.11
N LEU A 53 13.39 -0.99 17.63
CA LEU A 53 11.95 -1.04 17.84
C LEU A 53 11.61 -1.29 19.31
N ARG A 54 12.31 -2.23 19.97
CA ARG A 54 12.14 -2.50 21.39
C ARG A 54 12.51 -1.28 22.24
N PHE A 55 13.59 -0.59 21.89
CA PHE A 55 13.97 0.68 22.52
C PHE A 55 12.89 1.74 22.36
N PHE A 56 12.41 1.95 21.13
CA PHE A 56 11.36 2.91 20.83
C PHE A 56 10.06 2.60 21.60
N ILE A 57 9.64 1.33 21.61
CA ILE A 57 8.47 0.87 22.37
C ILE A 57 8.66 1.07 23.86
N SER A 58 9.86 0.80 24.41
CA SER A 58 10.10 0.96 25.84
C SER A 58 9.99 2.41 26.34
N ARG A 59 10.19 3.38 25.45
CA ARG A 59 10.04 4.81 25.75
C ARG A 59 8.68 5.37 25.32
N LEU A 60 7.78 4.58 24.73
CA LEU A 60 6.43 5.03 24.39
C LEU A 60 5.66 5.50 25.64
N THR A 61 5.08 6.70 25.56
CA THR A 61 4.29 7.27 26.66
C THR A 61 2.83 6.87 26.50
N THR A 62 2.04 7.01 27.56
CA THR A 62 0.60 6.74 27.53
C THR A 62 -0.13 7.60 26.49
N VAL A 63 0.31 8.85 26.30
CA VAL A 63 -0.25 9.78 25.31
C VAL A 63 -0.01 9.27 23.90
N ASP A 64 1.20 8.78 23.62
CA ASP A 64 1.53 8.22 22.32
C ASP A 64 0.75 6.93 22.02
N PHE A 65 0.52 6.10 23.04
CA PHE A 65 -0.32 4.91 22.88
C PHE A 65 -1.77 5.28 22.55
N PHE A 66 -2.31 6.30 23.22
CA PHE A 66 -3.66 6.81 22.94
C PHE A 66 -3.78 7.46 21.55
N CYS A 67 -2.79 8.27 21.15
CA CYS A 67 -2.75 8.84 19.81
C CYS A 67 -2.61 7.75 18.73
N GLY A 68 -1.77 6.75 19.00
CA GLY A 68 -1.59 5.58 18.14
C GLY A 68 -2.89 4.78 17.99
N SER A 69 -3.65 4.58 19.06
CA SER A 69 -4.92 3.84 18.99
C SER A 69 -5.99 4.60 18.20
N ILE A 70 -6.10 5.91 18.36
CA ILE A 70 -6.98 6.76 17.52
C ILE A 70 -6.59 6.61 16.05
N THR A 71 -5.30 6.72 15.76
CA THR A 71 -4.79 6.64 14.40
C THR A 71 -5.08 5.27 13.77
N LEU A 72 -4.87 4.19 14.52
CA LEU A 72 -5.24 2.84 14.09
C LEU A 72 -6.74 2.70 13.87
N GLY A 73 -7.58 3.30 14.73
CA GLY A 73 -9.03 3.33 14.56
C GLY A 73 -9.45 4.02 13.25
N VAL A 74 -8.86 5.18 12.95
CA VAL A 74 -9.11 5.91 11.69
C VAL A 74 -8.67 5.08 10.49
N MET A 75 -7.48 4.47 10.54
CA MET A 75 -7.00 3.59 9.47
C MET A 75 -7.90 2.36 9.27
N ALA A 76 -8.33 1.71 10.35
CA ALA A 76 -9.22 0.56 10.29
C ALA A 76 -10.57 0.95 9.66
N PHE A 77 -11.14 2.07 10.08
CA PHE A 77 -12.39 2.58 9.53
C PHE A 77 -12.25 2.90 8.04
N ALA A 78 -11.24 3.66 7.63
CA ALA A 78 -10.99 3.95 6.22
C ALA A 78 -10.74 2.66 5.39
N SER A 79 -10.05 1.67 5.96
CA SER A 79 -9.81 0.38 5.30
C SER A 79 -11.10 -0.43 5.09
N LEU A 80 -12.06 -0.34 6.02
CA LEU A 80 -13.37 -0.96 5.84
C LEU A 80 -14.12 -0.34 4.66
N PHE A 81 -14.17 0.98 4.57
CA PHE A 81 -14.80 1.69 3.46
C PHE A 81 -14.15 1.35 2.12
N LEU A 82 -12.80 1.30 2.08
CA LEU A 82 -12.07 0.87 0.89
C LEU A 82 -12.43 -0.58 0.49
N THR A 83 -12.50 -1.49 1.47
CA THR A 83 -12.85 -2.90 1.23
C THR A 83 -14.27 -3.03 0.68
N PHE A 84 -15.24 -2.31 1.25
CA PHE A 84 -16.61 -2.27 0.73
C PHE A 84 -16.66 -1.67 -0.68
N GLY A 85 -15.95 -0.58 -0.93
CA GLY A 85 -15.87 0.04 -2.24
C GLY A 85 -15.30 -0.91 -3.31
N LEU A 86 -14.19 -1.57 -3.03
CA LEU A 86 -13.59 -2.58 -3.91
C LEU A 86 -14.50 -3.80 -4.09
N GLY A 87 -15.17 -4.24 -3.01
CA GLY A 87 -16.16 -5.32 -3.06
C GLY A 87 -17.33 -4.97 -3.98
N LEU A 88 -17.84 -3.73 -3.92
CA LEU A 88 -18.88 -3.24 -4.82
C LEU A 88 -18.41 -3.21 -6.27
N VAL A 89 -17.19 -2.75 -6.56
CA VAL A 89 -16.62 -2.81 -7.92
C VAL A 89 -16.52 -4.26 -8.40
N GLY A 90 -16.05 -5.18 -7.54
CA GLY A 90 -16.00 -6.61 -7.86
C GLY A 90 -17.38 -7.18 -8.18
N TYR A 91 -18.41 -6.78 -7.43
CA TYR A 91 -19.79 -7.15 -7.69
C TYR A 91 -20.33 -6.55 -9.00
N GLN A 92 -20.01 -5.29 -9.31
CA GLN A 92 -20.36 -4.65 -10.59
C GLN A 92 -19.72 -5.36 -11.77
N VAL A 93 -18.44 -5.76 -11.66
CA VAL A 93 -17.74 -6.57 -12.68
C VAL A 93 -18.44 -7.91 -12.86
N PHE A 94 -18.81 -8.60 -11.78
CA PHE A 94 -19.54 -9.85 -11.85
C PHE A 94 -20.91 -9.70 -12.56
N LEU A 95 -21.68 -8.67 -12.22
CA LEU A 95 -22.95 -8.37 -12.87
C LEU A 95 -22.77 -8.00 -14.34
N TRP A 96 -21.71 -7.27 -14.68
CA TRP A 96 -21.38 -6.92 -16.05
C TRP A 96 -21.07 -8.17 -16.90
N ILE A 97 -20.28 -9.12 -16.36
CA ILE A 97 -20.01 -10.39 -17.04
C ILE A 97 -21.31 -11.18 -17.30
N LYS A 98 -22.23 -11.16 -16.33
CA LYS A 98 -23.50 -11.90 -16.43
C LYS A 98 -24.50 -11.25 -17.40
N ASN A 99 -24.65 -9.92 -17.34
CA ASN A 99 -25.73 -9.19 -18.00
C ASN A 99 -25.27 -8.45 -19.26
N GLY A 100 -23.97 -8.37 -19.52
CA GLY A 100 -23.36 -7.67 -20.66
C GLY A 100 -23.39 -6.13 -20.58
N VAL A 101 -24.07 -5.56 -19.58
CA VAL A 101 -24.25 -4.12 -19.38
C VAL A 101 -23.65 -3.70 -18.04
N TRP A 102 -22.86 -2.63 -18.06
CA TRP A 102 -22.28 -2.07 -16.84
C TRP A 102 -23.36 -1.30 -16.08
N SER A 103 -23.64 -1.69 -14.83
CA SER A 103 -24.62 -1.04 -13.97
C SER A 103 -23.93 -0.31 -12.84
N GLU A 104 -24.05 1.02 -12.84
CA GLU A 104 -23.59 1.84 -11.74
C GLU A 104 -24.62 1.83 -10.61
N PHE A 105 -24.16 1.71 -9.36
CA PHE A 105 -25.02 1.88 -8.19
C PHE A 105 -24.98 3.36 -7.79
N ALA A 106 -26.12 4.04 -7.95
CA ALA A 106 -26.25 5.45 -7.63
C ALA A 106 -26.12 5.70 -6.12
N THR A 107 -25.40 6.75 -5.74
CA THR A 107 -25.21 7.11 -4.32
C THR A 107 -26.51 7.57 -3.68
N MET A 108 -27.42 8.14 -4.47
CA MET A 108 -28.76 8.53 -4.03
C MET A 108 -29.56 7.38 -3.39
N GLU A 109 -29.49 6.17 -3.94
CA GLU A 109 -30.24 5.02 -3.41
C GLU A 109 -29.77 4.63 -2.00
N VAL A 110 -28.44 4.61 -1.81
CA VAL A 110 -27.83 4.33 -0.50
C VAL A 110 -28.11 5.47 0.48
N PHE A 111 -28.08 6.71 0.01
CA PHE A 111 -28.41 7.88 0.81
C PHE A 111 -29.86 7.83 1.31
N ASN A 112 -30.81 7.59 0.41
CA ASN A 112 -32.22 7.47 0.78
C ASN A 112 -32.44 6.34 1.78
N PHE A 113 -31.84 5.17 1.57
CA PHE A 113 -31.93 4.06 2.52
C PHE A 113 -31.38 4.38 3.92
N LEU A 114 -30.25 5.09 3.99
CA LEU A 114 -29.60 5.44 5.27
C LEU A 114 -30.29 6.60 6.00
N PHE A 115 -30.92 7.52 5.26
CA PHE A 115 -31.36 8.81 5.77
C PHE A 115 -32.87 9.07 5.60
N GLU A 116 -33.66 8.07 5.22
CA GLU A 116 -35.06 8.17 4.75
C GLU A 116 -36.03 8.96 5.65
N ASN A 117 -35.69 9.26 6.91
CA ASN A 117 -36.52 10.04 7.82
C ASN A 117 -35.71 11.06 8.64
N THR A 118 -34.56 11.48 8.14
CA THR A 118 -33.68 12.41 8.83
C THR A 118 -33.88 13.84 8.34
N LEU A 119 -33.51 14.82 9.18
CA LEU A 119 -33.53 16.24 8.82
C LEU A 119 -32.70 16.55 7.56
N ILE A 120 -31.68 15.73 7.29
CA ILE A 120 -30.80 15.89 6.12
C ILE A 120 -31.58 15.54 4.83
N ALA A 121 -32.36 14.46 4.85
CA ALA A 121 -33.20 14.09 3.71
C ALA A 121 -34.32 15.12 3.48
N GLN A 122 -34.97 15.59 4.55
CA GLN A 122 -35.99 16.64 4.46
C GLN A 122 -35.43 17.97 3.92
N TRP A 123 -34.21 18.33 4.31
CA TRP A 123 -33.53 19.51 3.77
C TRP A 123 -33.13 19.33 2.30
N LEU A 124 -32.76 18.12 1.88
CA LEU A 124 -32.43 17.84 0.47
C LEU A 124 -33.66 18.00 -0.43
N ASP A 125 -34.84 17.58 0.06
CA ASP A 125 -36.13 17.70 -0.63
C ASP A 125 -36.70 19.13 -0.59
N LYS A 126 -36.59 19.81 0.56
CA LYS A 126 -37.09 21.16 0.81
C LYS A 126 -36.04 22.00 1.53
N PRO A 127 -35.09 22.60 0.80
CA PRO A 127 -34.03 23.38 1.43
C PRO A 127 -34.57 24.69 1.99
N GLU A 128 -34.62 24.80 3.33
CA GLU A 128 -34.96 26.04 4.03
C GLU A 128 -33.81 27.08 3.97
N SER A 129 -32.57 26.64 3.71
CA SER A 129 -31.39 27.49 3.60
C SER A 129 -30.28 26.77 2.79
N TRP A 130 -29.20 27.49 2.44
CA TRP A 130 -28.01 26.93 1.76
C TRP A 130 -28.32 26.22 0.43
N PHE A 131 -29.21 26.80 -0.38
CA PHE A 131 -29.66 26.23 -1.66
C PHE A 131 -28.50 25.81 -2.60
N GLY A 132 -27.43 26.61 -2.66
CA GLY A 132 -26.24 26.26 -3.45
C GLY A 132 -25.56 24.97 -2.98
N LEU A 133 -25.47 24.75 -1.66
CA LEU A 133 -24.91 23.52 -1.09
C LEU A 133 -25.84 22.33 -1.31
N GLN A 134 -27.17 22.54 -1.26
CA GLN A 134 -28.16 21.52 -1.60
C GLN A 134 -27.95 21.03 -3.03
N LYS A 135 -27.80 21.95 -4.00
CA LYS A 135 -27.58 21.60 -5.41
C LYS A 135 -26.26 20.85 -5.64
N ILE A 136 -25.20 21.25 -4.95
CA ILE A 136 -23.91 20.53 -5.03
C ILE A 136 -24.05 19.12 -4.46
N THR A 137 -24.73 18.97 -3.32
CA THR A 137 -24.96 17.67 -2.68
C THR A 137 -25.81 16.75 -3.56
N GLU A 138 -26.92 17.27 -4.11
CA GLU A 138 -27.80 16.56 -5.03
C GLU A 138 -27.03 16.11 -6.29
N TRP A 139 -26.22 17.01 -6.86
CA TRP A 139 -25.36 16.68 -7.99
C TRP A 139 -24.37 15.56 -7.64
N LEU A 140 -23.75 15.60 -6.46
CA LEU A 140 -22.79 14.60 -6.01
C LEU A 140 -23.46 13.23 -5.81
N LEU A 141 -24.64 13.20 -5.20
CA LEU A 141 -25.40 11.96 -4.95
C LEU A 141 -25.89 11.29 -6.24
N TYR A 142 -26.20 12.09 -7.27
CA TYR A 142 -26.71 11.57 -8.53
C TYR A 142 -25.61 11.17 -9.52
N ASN A 143 -24.51 11.94 -9.58
CA ASN A 143 -23.49 11.76 -10.61
C ASN A 143 -22.31 10.90 -10.16
N ILE A 144 -22.09 10.71 -8.86
CA ILE A 144 -20.97 9.89 -8.37
C ILE A 144 -21.51 8.52 -7.93
N PRO A 145 -20.99 7.41 -8.47
CA PRO A 145 -21.37 6.07 -8.04
C PRO A 145 -20.83 5.76 -6.65
N VAL A 146 -21.55 4.92 -5.90
CA VAL A 146 -21.23 4.59 -4.48
C VAL A 146 -19.81 4.07 -4.34
N SER A 147 -19.36 3.20 -5.25
CA SER A 147 -18.01 2.64 -5.21
C SER A 147 -16.92 3.71 -5.21
N VAL A 148 -17.08 4.77 -6.02
CA VAL A 148 -16.13 5.87 -6.10
C VAL A 148 -16.15 6.72 -4.82
N VAL A 149 -17.34 6.98 -4.26
CA VAL A 149 -17.52 7.71 -2.99
C VAL A 149 -16.88 6.95 -1.83
N LEU A 150 -16.85 5.62 -1.86
CA LEU A 150 -16.18 4.83 -0.81
C LEU A 150 -14.66 4.74 -1.04
N ILE A 151 -14.21 4.57 -2.28
CA ILE A 151 -12.79 4.32 -2.58
C ILE A 151 -11.95 5.60 -2.45
N ILE A 152 -12.33 6.69 -3.13
CA ILE A 152 -11.46 7.87 -3.25
C ILE A 152 -11.16 8.50 -1.88
N PRO A 153 -12.16 8.84 -1.05
CA PRO A 153 -11.91 9.42 0.27
C PRO A 153 -11.11 8.47 1.16
N SER A 154 -11.36 7.16 1.08
CA SER A 154 -10.62 6.17 1.88
C SER A 154 -9.14 6.13 1.52
N ILE A 155 -8.79 6.14 0.23
CA ILE A 155 -7.39 6.22 -0.21
C ILE A 155 -6.75 7.52 0.27
N MET A 156 -7.43 8.66 0.11
CA MET A 156 -6.90 9.95 0.56
C MET A 156 -6.63 9.97 2.06
N VAL A 157 -7.55 9.44 2.87
CA VAL A 157 -7.38 9.34 4.33
C VAL A 157 -6.24 8.40 4.68
N LEU A 158 -6.18 7.21 4.07
CA LEU A 158 -5.12 6.23 4.35
C LEU A 158 -3.73 6.79 4.02
N VAL A 159 -3.57 7.38 2.83
CA VAL A 159 -2.29 8.00 2.42
C VAL A 159 -1.94 9.16 3.34
N GLY A 160 -2.89 10.05 3.62
CA GLY A 160 -2.68 11.19 4.51
C GLY A 160 -2.24 10.76 5.91
N VAL A 161 -2.96 9.81 6.51
CA VAL A 161 -2.65 9.29 7.86
C VAL A 161 -1.31 8.57 7.88
N MET A 162 -0.99 7.78 6.84
CA MET A 162 0.32 7.12 6.72
C MET A 162 1.47 8.13 6.64
N CYS A 163 1.33 9.20 5.87
CA CYS A 163 2.33 10.26 5.79
C CYS A 163 2.51 10.95 7.15
N VAL A 164 1.41 11.33 7.80
CA VAL A 164 1.44 12.00 9.11
C VAL A 164 2.06 11.10 10.18
N THR A 165 1.71 9.81 10.22
CA THR A 165 2.30 8.87 11.18
C THR A 165 3.78 8.63 10.93
N ALA A 166 4.22 8.51 9.68
CA ALA A 166 5.64 8.35 9.37
C ALA A 166 6.45 9.56 9.87
N VAL A 167 5.97 10.78 9.63
CA VAL A 167 6.61 12.00 10.13
C VAL A 167 6.59 12.06 11.66
N ALA A 168 5.45 11.76 12.28
CA ALA A 168 5.31 11.76 13.73
C ALA A 168 6.28 10.78 14.40
N LEU A 169 6.37 9.54 13.89
CA LEU A 169 7.28 8.52 14.40
C LEU A 169 8.75 8.92 14.22
N ALA A 170 9.12 9.51 13.07
CA ALA A 170 10.48 9.97 12.82
C ALA A 170 10.89 11.09 13.81
N LEU A 171 10.00 12.06 14.06
CA LEU A 171 10.24 13.12 15.03
C LEU A 171 10.38 12.54 16.45
N ARG A 172 9.48 11.64 16.85
CA ARG A 172 9.50 10.98 18.16
C ARG A 172 10.77 10.15 18.38
N PHE A 173 11.21 9.44 17.35
CA PHE A 173 12.45 8.67 17.38
C PHE A 173 13.68 9.58 17.53
N TYR A 174 13.70 10.72 16.82
CA TYR A 174 14.78 11.69 16.94
C TYR A 174 14.85 12.32 18.33
N GLN A 175 13.70 12.68 18.91
CA GLN A 175 13.62 13.20 20.29
C GLN A 175 14.26 12.23 21.29
N PHE A 176 13.91 10.95 21.21
CA PHE A 176 14.47 9.92 22.08
C PHE A 176 15.96 9.71 21.94
N LYS A 177 16.48 9.84 20.72
CA LYS A 177 17.91 9.75 20.48
C LYS A 177 18.64 10.99 20.98
N SER A 178 18.01 12.16 20.94
CA SER A 178 18.60 13.40 21.48
C SER A 178 18.65 13.40 23.01
N GLU A 179 17.63 12.87 23.69
CA GLU A 179 17.60 12.72 25.16
C GLU A 179 18.60 11.68 25.69
N GLU A 180 19.11 10.79 24.84
CA GLU A 180 20.15 9.82 25.20
C GLU A 180 21.57 10.41 25.12
N ASN A 181 21.78 11.44 24.30
CA ASN A 181 23.09 12.08 24.09
C ASN A 181 23.38 13.24 25.06
N ILE A 182 22.52 13.45 26.06
CA ILE A 182 22.66 14.42 27.16
C ILE A 182 22.87 13.64 28.45
#